data_AF-A0A8H3KV82-F1
#
_entry.id   AF-A0A8H3KV82-F1
#
_cell.length_a   1.000
_cell.length_b   1.000
_cell.length_c   1.000
_cell.angle_alpha   90.00
_cell.angle_beta   90.00
_cell.angle_gamma   90.00
#
_symmetry.space_group_name_H-M   'P 1'
#
loop_
_entity.id
_entity.type
_entity.pdbx_description
1 polymer ?
#
loop_
_entity_poly.entity_id
_entity_poly.type
_entity_poly.pdbx_seq_one_letter_code
_entity_poly.pdbx_strand_id
1 'polypeptide(L)'
;MTQKKVGVRQHTSYSLKEKLVVIKYAQENGKNVAAKHFNLDTPIVGRWIKQSSSWEEKNKKKKCAGTPERKAFYPEVEKFLYNWIIEQRKKGFAVNYISIRLQMCKILKELVIQALYPAGEYEFQGNLFWINSFMKQFGLSLKKRTKISQKLLKDIEQKLDEF
;
A
#
# COMPACT_ATOMS: atom_id res chain seq x y z
N MET A 1 -9.77 29.50 -17.92
CA MET A 1 -9.00 28.26 -17.64
C MET A 1 -9.53 27.14 -18.52
N THR A 2 -8.79 26.71 -19.53
CA THR A 2 -9.22 25.68 -20.49
C THR A 2 -9.15 24.30 -19.83
N GLN A 3 -10.30 23.67 -19.59
CA GLN A 3 -10.33 22.31 -19.06
C GLN A 3 -9.88 21.33 -20.15
N LYS A 4 -8.78 20.63 -19.88
CA LYS A 4 -8.15 19.66 -20.78
C LYS A 4 -9.15 18.53 -21.08
N LYS A 5 -9.45 18.28 -22.36
CA LYS A 5 -10.32 17.17 -22.80
C LYS A 5 -9.73 15.83 -22.32
N VAL A 6 -10.53 15.03 -21.63
CA VAL A 6 -10.14 13.67 -21.22
C VAL A 6 -10.05 12.83 -22.50
N GLY A 7 -8.85 12.35 -22.84
CA GLY A 7 -8.62 11.60 -24.07
C GLY A 7 -9.19 10.19 -24.00
N VAL A 8 -9.82 9.75 -25.09
CA VAL A 8 -10.32 8.39 -25.29
C VAL A 8 -9.15 7.41 -25.21
N ARG A 9 -9.27 6.35 -24.40
CA ARG A 9 -8.22 5.32 -24.24
C ARG A 9 -8.85 3.93 -24.14
N GLN A 10 -8.46 3.03 -25.04
CA GLN A 10 -9.01 1.67 -25.22
C GLN A 10 -8.87 0.74 -24.00
N HIS A 11 -7.91 0.99 -23.11
CA HIS A 11 -7.86 0.38 -21.77
C HIS A 11 -7.42 1.47 -20.78
N THR A 12 -8.37 2.15 -20.14
CA THR A 12 -8.09 3.26 -19.23
C THR A 12 -8.36 2.95 -17.78
N SER A 13 -7.29 2.93 -16.99
CA SER A 13 -7.41 3.43 -15.61
C SER A 13 -7.61 4.94 -15.67
N TYR A 14 -8.82 5.41 -15.36
CA TYR A 14 -9.11 6.84 -15.18
C TYR A 14 -8.61 7.30 -13.82
N SER A 15 -7.87 8.41 -13.79
CA SER A 15 -7.44 9.03 -12.55
C SER A 15 -8.63 9.63 -11.80
N LEU A 16 -8.50 9.74 -10.48
CA LEU A 16 -9.50 10.39 -9.65
C LEU A 16 -9.87 11.80 -10.09
N LYS A 17 -8.85 12.58 -10.49
CA LYS A 17 -9.02 13.97 -10.91
C LYS A 17 -9.91 14.07 -12.15
N GLU A 18 -9.67 13.20 -13.14
CA GLU A 18 -10.49 13.12 -14.36
C GLU A 18 -11.94 12.74 -14.01
N LYS A 19 -12.13 11.72 -13.16
CA LYS A 19 -13.48 11.31 -12.74
C LYS A 19 -14.25 12.42 -12.02
N LEU A 20 -13.58 13.19 -11.15
CA LEU A 20 -14.20 14.31 -10.42
C LEU A 20 -14.63 15.44 -11.37
N VAL A 21 -13.84 15.74 -12.41
CA VAL A 21 -14.22 16.73 -13.44
C VAL A 21 -15.48 16.28 -14.17
N VAL A 22 -15.55 14.99 -14.56
CA VAL A 22 -16.71 14.44 -15.25
C VAL A 22 -17.96 14.45 -14.37
N ILE A 23 -17.84 14.15 -13.07
CA ILE A 23 -18.97 14.19 -12.13
C ILE A 23 -19.49 15.62 -11.95
N LYS A 24 -18.63 16.62 -11.76
CA LYS A 24 -19.05 18.02 -11.63
C LYS A 24 -19.84 18.47 -12.85
N TYR A 25 -19.31 18.20 -14.04
CA TYR A 25 -20.01 18.53 -15.29
C TYR A 25 -21.34 17.78 -15.45
N ALA A 26 -21.42 16.52 -14.98
CA ALA A 26 -22.65 15.73 -15.01
C ALA A 26 -23.71 16.19 -14.01
N GLN A 27 -23.30 16.77 -12.87
CA GLN A 27 -24.20 17.38 -11.90
C GLN A 27 -24.82 18.68 -12.45
N GLU A 28 -24.04 19.45 -13.22
CA GLU A 28 -24.49 20.72 -13.83
C GLU A 28 -25.34 20.50 -15.09
N ASN A 29 -24.94 19.60 -15.98
CA ASN A 29 -25.53 19.46 -17.33
C ASN A 29 -26.31 18.15 -17.55
N GLY A 30 -26.31 17.27 -16.55
CA GLY A 30 -26.92 15.95 -16.64
C GLY A 30 -26.00 14.87 -17.22
N LYS A 31 -26.27 13.63 -16.83
CA LYS A 31 -25.45 12.44 -17.11
C LYS A 31 -25.22 12.19 -18.61
N ASN A 32 -26.27 12.28 -19.42
CA ASN A 32 -26.20 11.95 -20.85
C ASN A 32 -25.39 12.99 -21.63
N VAL A 33 -25.48 14.27 -21.23
CA VAL A 33 -24.71 15.36 -21.83
C VAL A 33 -23.23 15.23 -21.48
N ALA A 34 -22.93 14.88 -20.23
CA ALA A 34 -21.56 14.59 -19.80
C ALA A 34 -20.94 13.43 -20.56
N ALA A 35 -21.68 12.33 -20.73
CA ALA A 35 -21.22 11.16 -21.48
C ALA A 35 -20.81 11.54 -22.92
N LYS A 36 -21.66 12.32 -23.62
CA LYS A 36 -21.35 12.85 -24.96
C LYS A 36 -20.16 13.82 -24.95
N HIS A 37 -20.11 14.76 -24.00
CA HIS A 37 -19.05 15.77 -23.93
C HIS A 37 -17.66 15.16 -23.70
N PHE A 38 -17.57 14.09 -22.91
CA PHE A 38 -16.32 13.39 -22.61
C PHE A 38 -16.08 12.13 -23.45
N ASN A 39 -16.95 11.82 -24.42
CA ASN A 39 -16.91 10.58 -25.19
C ASN A 39 -16.80 9.33 -24.29
N LEU A 40 -17.59 9.29 -23.23
CA LEU A 40 -17.67 8.18 -22.28
C LEU A 40 -19.00 7.46 -22.41
N ASP A 41 -19.02 6.19 -22.03
CA ASP A 41 -20.28 5.47 -21.93
C ASP A 41 -21.12 6.02 -20.78
N THR A 42 -22.39 6.31 -21.06
CA THR A 42 -23.40 6.69 -20.08
C THR A 42 -23.38 5.82 -18.81
N PRO A 43 -23.29 4.46 -18.86
CA PRO A 43 -23.18 3.65 -17.65
C PRO A 43 -21.94 3.93 -16.80
N ILE A 44 -20.79 4.27 -17.40
CA ILE A 44 -19.54 4.58 -16.69
C ILE A 44 -19.73 5.83 -15.84
N VAL A 45 -20.31 6.90 -16.43
CA VAL A 45 -20.60 8.15 -15.73
C VAL A 45 -21.57 7.90 -14.56
N GLY A 46 -22.60 7.08 -14.78
CA GLY A 46 -23.55 6.70 -13.72
C GLY A 46 -22.90 5.92 -12.58
N ARG A 47 -21.99 4.99 -12.88
CA ARG A 47 -21.22 4.25 -11.87
C ARG A 47 -20.33 5.21 -11.06
N TRP A 48 -19.68 6.17 -11.70
CA TRP A 48 -18.83 7.14 -11.01
C TRP A 48 -19.62 8.07 -10.09
N ILE A 49 -20.79 8.54 -10.50
CA ILE A 49 -21.67 9.34 -9.64
C ILE A 49 -22.07 8.52 -8.40
N LYS A 50 -22.47 7.25 -8.55
CA LYS A 50 -22.79 6.37 -7.41
C LYS A 50 -21.60 6.13 -6.47
N GLN A 51 -20.39 6.01 -7.02
CA GLN A 51 -19.17 5.80 -6.24
C GLN A 51 -18.63 7.09 -5.60
N SER A 52 -19.06 8.27 -6.09
CA SER A 52 -18.53 9.57 -5.67
C SER A 52 -18.77 9.87 -4.19
N SER A 53 -19.86 9.37 -3.61
CA SER A 53 -20.16 9.48 -2.17
C SER A 53 -19.12 8.78 -1.30
N SER A 54 -18.48 7.72 -1.81
CA SER A 54 -17.43 6.97 -1.12
C SER A 54 -16.02 7.57 -1.33
N TRP A 55 -15.88 8.57 -2.22
CA TRP A 55 -14.59 9.20 -2.50
C TRP A 55 -14.27 10.30 -1.48
N GLU A 56 -14.08 9.93 -0.22
CA GLU A 56 -13.62 10.86 0.82
C GLU A 56 -12.22 11.44 0.57
N GLU A 57 -11.93 12.58 1.19
CA GLU A 57 -10.72 13.41 1.01
C GLU A 57 -9.40 12.64 1.14
N LYS A 58 -9.38 11.55 1.91
CA LYS A 58 -8.23 10.64 2.06
C LYS A 58 -7.76 10.03 0.74
N ASN A 59 -8.63 9.93 -0.26
CA ASN A 59 -8.30 9.39 -1.58
C ASN A 59 -7.63 10.40 -2.53
N LYS A 60 -7.63 11.70 -2.23
CA LYS A 60 -7.10 12.77 -3.13
C LYS A 60 -5.61 12.58 -3.50
N LYS A 61 -4.82 11.90 -2.66
CA LYS A 61 -3.39 11.60 -2.89
C LYS A 61 -3.12 10.27 -3.62
N LYS A 62 -4.13 9.41 -3.80
CA LYS A 62 -3.97 8.10 -4.46
C LYS A 62 -4.17 8.26 -5.98
N LYS A 63 -3.29 7.63 -6.79
CA LYS A 63 -3.37 7.68 -8.27
C LYS A 63 -4.72 7.14 -8.80
N CYS A 64 -5.35 6.21 -8.06
CA CYS A 64 -6.67 5.66 -8.33
C CYS A 64 -7.48 5.60 -7.02
N ALA A 65 -8.67 6.23 -6.95
CA ALA A 65 -9.64 5.94 -5.89
C ALA A 65 -10.41 4.68 -6.23
N GLY A 66 -10.86 4.00 -5.18
CA GLY A 66 -11.74 2.85 -5.29
C GLY A 66 -11.00 1.54 -5.49
N THR A 67 -9.67 1.52 -5.45
CA THR A 67 -8.95 0.29 -5.13
C THR A 67 -8.92 0.20 -3.60
N PRO A 68 -9.64 -0.75 -2.98
CA PRO A 68 -9.45 -1.03 -1.56
C PRO A 68 -7.94 -1.22 -1.34
N GLU A 69 -7.42 -0.71 -0.23
CA GLU A 69 -6.10 -1.18 0.21
C GLU A 69 -6.17 -2.70 0.21
N ARG A 70 -5.24 -3.35 -0.50
CA ARG A 70 -5.21 -4.81 -0.55
C ARG A 70 -5.18 -5.27 0.90
N LYS A 71 -6.23 -5.98 1.31
CA LYS A 71 -6.30 -6.54 2.66
C LYS A 71 -5.11 -7.46 2.85
N ALA A 72 -4.45 -7.35 4.00
CA ALA A 72 -3.45 -8.33 4.42
C ALA A 72 -4.07 -9.72 4.37
N PHE A 73 -3.32 -10.70 3.87
CA PHE A 73 -3.80 -12.08 3.84
C PHE A 73 -3.83 -12.66 5.26
N TYR A 74 -2.82 -12.29 6.06
CA TYR A 74 -2.67 -12.72 7.45
C TYR A 74 -2.44 -11.50 8.34
N PRO A 75 -3.48 -10.72 8.69
CA PRO A 75 -3.33 -9.40 9.31
C PRO A 75 -2.61 -9.44 10.67
N GLU A 76 -2.75 -10.50 11.45
CA GLU A 76 -2.10 -10.65 12.76
C GLU A 76 -0.64 -11.10 12.60
N VAL A 77 -0.43 -12.12 11.78
CA VAL A 77 0.90 -12.69 11.49
C VAL A 77 1.81 -11.65 10.83
N GLU A 78 1.27 -10.87 9.88
CA GLU A 78 2.01 -9.81 9.20
C GLU A 78 2.47 -8.71 10.18
N LYS A 79 1.72 -8.41 11.24
CA LYS A 79 2.16 -7.48 12.30
C LYS A 79 3.34 -8.02 13.10
N PHE A 80 3.30 -9.30 13.49
CA PHE A 80 4.44 -9.95 14.17
C PHE A 80 5.68 -9.95 13.29
N LEU A 81 5.51 -10.30 12.01
CA LEU A 81 6.59 -10.27 11.03
C LEU A 81 7.17 -8.86 10.86
N TYR A 82 6.32 -7.83 10.81
CA TYR A 82 6.76 -6.43 10.76
C TYR A 82 7.63 -6.06 11.98
N ASN A 83 7.18 -6.38 13.19
CA ASN A 83 7.92 -6.10 14.42
C ASN A 83 9.31 -6.77 14.39
N TRP A 84 9.36 -8.04 13.99
CA TRP A 84 10.62 -8.75 13.81
C TRP A 84 11.56 -8.05 12.82
N ILE A 85 11.06 -7.58 11.66
CA ILE A 85 11.88 -6.83 10.69
C ILE A 85 12.46 -5.55 11.30
N ILE A 86 11.67 -4.82 12.08
CA ILE A 86 12.13 -3.60 12.75
C ILE A 86 13.23 -3.91 13.76
N GLU A 87 13.09 -4.98 14.54
CA GLU A 87 14.12 -5.43 15.47
C GLU A 87 15.42 -5.83 14.76
N GLN A 88 15.33 -6.58 13.67
CA GLN A 88 16.52 -6.94 12.87
C GLN A 88 17.22 -5.70 12.33
N ARG A 89 16.45 -4.70 11.87
CA ARG A 89 17.01 -3.43 11.39
C ARG A 89 17.64 -2.59 12.49
N LYS A 90 17.08 -2.59 13.71
CA LYS A 90 17.68 -1.94 14.89
C LYS A 90 19.01 -2.59 15.27
N LYS A 91 19.12 -3.91 15.13
CA LYS A 91 20.37 -4.67 15.32
C LYS A 91 21.38 -4.46 14.18
N GLY A 92 20.95 -3.84 13.07
CA GLY A 92 21.79 -3.56 11.91
C GLY A 92 21.90 -4.72 10.92
N PHE A 93 21.05 -5.74 11.03
CA PHE A 93 20.99 -6.83 10.06
C PHE A 93 20.18 -6.42 8.82
N ALA A 94 20.70 -6.78 7.64
CA ALA A 94 19.97 -6.65 6.38
C ALA A 94 18.93 -7.76 6.26
N VAL A 95 17.68 -7.38 5.99
CA VAL A 95 16.57 -8.33 5.82
C VAL A 95 16.30 -8.53 4.33
N ASN A 96 16.47 -9.76 3.85
CA ASN A 96 16.24 -10.17 2.48
C ASN A 96 14.88 -10.87 2.29
N TYR A 97 14.43 -11.02 1.04
CA TYR A 97 13.18 -11.73 0.71
C TYR A 97 13.14 -13.15 1.28
N ILE A 98 14.26 -13.88 1.22
CA ILE A 98 14.38 -15.25 1.75
C ILE A 98 14.13 -15.25 3.26
N SER A 99 14.79 -14.35 4.00
CA SER A 99 14.65 -14.28 5.45
C SER A 99 13.23 -13.93 5.90
N ILE A 100 12.52 -13.10 5.13
CA ILE A 100 11.12 -12.75 5.39
C ILE A 100 10.23 -13.98 5.17
N ARG A 101 10.45 -14.71 4.07
CA ARG A 101 9.70 -15.93 3.77
C ARG A 101 9.90 -16.99 4.84
N LEU A 102 11.16 -17.23 5.24
CA LEU A 102 11.49 -18.21 6.28
C LEU A 102 10.87 -17.83 7.63
N GLN A 103 10.96 -16.56 8.01
CA GLN A 103 10.36 -16.09 9.26
C GLN A 103 8.84 -16.22 9.23
N MET A 104 8.19 -15.92 8.10
CA MET A 104 6.75 -16.11 7.94
C MET A 104 6.34 -17.58 8.11
N CYS A 105 7.04 -18.50 7.44
CA CYS A 105 6.79 -19.94 7.61
C CYS A 105 7.04 -20.40 9.06
N LYS A 106 8.01 -19.81 9.76
CA LYS A 106 8.27 -20.11 11.17
C LYS A 106 7.14 -19.64 12.08
N ILE A 107 6.61 -18.43 11.85
CA ILE A 107 5.50 -17.90 12.64
C ILE A 107 4.22 -18.69 12.38
N LEU A 108 3.94 -19.07 11.12
CA LEU A 108 2.79 -19.91 10.79
C LEU A 108 2.84 -21.29 11.48
N LYS A 109 4.04 -21.81 11.76
CA LYS A 109 4.29 -23.04 12.53
C LYS A 109 3.99 -22.96 14.01
N GLU A 110 3.79 -21.77 14.55
CA GLU A 110 3.49 -21.64 15.97
C GLU A 110 2.06 -22.12 16.25
N LEU A 111 1.89 -22.98 17.26
CA LEU A 111 0.62 -23.64 17.58
C LEU A 111 -0.54 -22.64 17.81
N VAL A 112 -0.22 -21.47 18.36
CA VAL A 112 -1.18 -20.38 18.58
C VAL A 112 -1.76 -19.87 17.26
N ILE A 113 -0.94 -19.83 16.21
CA ILE A 113 -1.30 -19.31 14.90
C ILE A 113 -1.92 -20.40 14.03
N GLN A 114 -1.49 -21.67 14.18
CA GLN A 114 -2.18 -22.81 13.57
C GLN A 114 -3.64 -22.91 14.03
N ALA A 115 -3.93 -22.61 15.29
CA ALA A 115 -5.31 -22.59 15.81
C ALA A 115 -6.17 -21.51 15.13
N LEU A 116 -5.57 -20.36 14.77
CA LEU A 116 -6.25 -19.26 14.08
C LEU A 116 -6.35 -19.48 12.56
N TYR A 117 -5.33 -20.14 11.98
CA TYR A 117 -5.19 -20.39 10.54
C TYR A 117 -4.80 -21.86 10.29
N PRO A 118 -5.72 -22.82 10.42
CA PRO A 118 -5.42 -24.26 10.35
C PRO A 118 -4.89 -24.72 8.98
N ALA A 119 -5.22 -24.01 7.90
CA ALA A 119 -4.70 -24.26 6.56
C ALA A 119 -3.47 -23.38 6.20
N GLY A 120 -3.08 -22.44 7.06
CA GLY A 120 -2.17 -21.35 6.72
C GLY A 120 -0.78 -21.81 6.28
N GLU A 121 -0.25 -22.87 6.87
CA GLU A 121 1.08 -23.40 6.49
C GLU A 121 1.10 -24.09 5.13
N TYR A 122 0.07 -24.89 4.84
CA TYR A 122 -0.01 -25.66 3.60
C TYR A 122 -0.34 -24.77 2.40
N GLU A 123 -1.08 -23.69 2.63
CA GLU A 123 -1.47 -22.74 1.58
C GLU A 123 -0.42 -21.65 1.33
N PHE A 124 0.45 -21.35 2.31
CA PHE A 124 1.41 -20.27 2.18
C PHE A 124 2.61 -20.64 1.31
N GLN A 125 2.52 -20.31 0.01
CA GLN A 125 3.61 -20.50 -0.95
C GLN A 125 4.73 -19.45 -0.84
N GLY A 126 4.49 -18.33 -0.14
CA GLY A 126 5.46 -17.25 0.02
C GLY A 126 5.93 -16.63 -1.31
N ASN A 127 5.00 -16.43 -2.24
CA ASN A 127 5.27 -15.82 -3.55
C ASN A 127 5.83 -14.39 -3.39
N LEU A 128 6.74 -13.99 -4.29
CA LEU A 128 7.31 -12.64 -4.36
C LEU A 128 6.23 -11.56 -4.46
N PHE A 129 5.09 -11.86 -5.10
CA PHE A 129 3.91 -10.97 -5.12
C PHE A 129 3.35 -10.65 -3.74
N TRP A 130 3.29 -11.64 -2.86
CA TRP A 130 2.85 -11.45 -1.48
C TRP A 130 3.87 -10.62 -0.70
N ILE A 131 5.16 -10.94 -0.78
CA ILE A 131 6.23 -10.19 -0.10
C ILE A 131 6.23 -8.72 -0.53
N ASN A 132 6.10 -8.46 -1.83
CA ASN A 132 6.03 -7.10 -2.36
C ASN A 132 4.77 -6.34 -1.89
N SER A 133 3.65 -7.05 -1.71
CA SER A 133 2.41 -6.45 -1.21
C SER A 133 2.54 -6.12 0.28
N PHE A 134 3.02 -7.07 1.09
CA PHE A 134 3.35 -6.88 2.50
C PHE A 134 4.29 -5.68 2.70
N MET A 135 5.40 -5.61 1.95
CA MET A 135 6.35 -4.50 2.01
C MET A 135 5.68 -3.14 1.73
N LYS A 136 4.80 -3.07 0.74
CA LYS A 136 4.07 -1.84 0.39
C LYS A 136 3.07 -1.43 1.47
N GLN A 137 2.37 -2.38 2.08
CA GLN A 137 1.40 -2.10 3.14
C GLN A 137 2.08 -1.49 4.38
N PHE A 138 3.24 -2.02 4.77
CA PHE A 138 4.00 -1.54 5.93
C PHE A 138 5.03 -0.44 5.61
N GLY A 139 5.06 0.09 4.39
CA GLY A 139 6.00 1.15 3.99
C GLY A 139 7.48 0.74 4.07
N LEU A 140 7.77 -0.55 3.94
CA LEU A 140 9.11 -1.11 4.04
C LEU A 140 9.81 -1.12 2.67
N SER A 141 11.11 -0.85 2.66
CA SER A 141 11.98 -1.03 1.50
C SER A 141 13.03 -2.11 1.77
N LEU A 142 13.40 -2.91 0.77
CA LEU A 142 14.57 -3.78 0.87
C LEU A 142 15.83 -2.91 0.95
N LYS A 143 16.65 -3.13 1.96
CA LYS A 143 17.93 -2.42 2.12
C LYS A 143 19.05 -3.46 1.98
N LYS A 144 19.93 -3.26 1.00
CA LYS A 144 21.15 -4.08 0.85
C LYS A 144 22.10 -3.90 2.05
N ARG A 145 22.06 -2.72 2.69
CA ARG A 145 22.87 -2.40 3.87
C ARG A 145 22.11 -1.43 4.76
N THR A 146 22.05 -1.74 6.05
CA THR A 146 21.71 -0.77 7.09
C THR A 146 23.01 -0.11 7.53
N LYS A 147 23.17 1.19 7.29
CA LYS A 147 24.27 1.95 7.90
C LYS A 147 23.95 2.04 9.39
N ILE A 148 24.69 1.29 10.20
CA ILE A 148 24.75 1.52 11.63
C ILE A 148 25.56 2.81 11.76
N SER A 149 24.91 3.94 12.08
CA SER A 149 25.66 5.10 12.56
C SER A 149 26.42 4.66 13.80
N GLN A 150 27.69 5.07 13.92
CA GLN A 150 28.46 4.82 15.14
C GLN A 150 27.61 5.29 16.33
N LYS A 151 27.38 4.40 17.30
CA LYS A 151 26.86 4.84 18.60
C LYS A 151 27.92 5.79 19.15
N LEU A 152 27.48 6.96 19.60
CA LEU A 152 28.36 7.86 20.34
C LEU A 152 28.93 7.05 21.50
N LEU A 153 30.25 6.87 21.51
CA LEU A 153 30.94 6.17 22.59
C LEU A 153 30.67 6.95 23.87
N LYS A 154 30.16 6.29 24.92
CA LYS A 154 29.97 6.89 26.25
C LYS A 154 31.28 7.51 26.77
N ASP A 155 32.41 6.95 26.37
CA ASP A 155 33.75 7.45 26.70
C ASP A 155 34.03 8.88 26.17
N ILE A 156 33.25 9.38 25.19
CA ILE A 156 33.38 10.75 24.69
C ILE A 156 32.71 11.75 25.66
N GLU A 157 31.62 11.36 26.32
CA GLU A 157 30.95 12.21 27.31
C GLU A 157 31.86 12.43 28.52
N GLN A 158 32.52 11.38 29.01
CA GLN A 158 33.51 11.49 30.10
C GLN A 158 34.70 12.38 29.75
N LYS A 159 35.18 12.33 28.50
CA LYS A 159 36.32 13.15 28.06
C LYS A 159 35.96 14.62 27.81
N LEU A 160 34.69 14.96 27.62
CA LEU A 160 34.26 16.35 27.49
C LEU A 160 34.11 17.04 28.84
N ASP A 161 33.83 16.29 29.91
CA ASP A 161 33.80 16.81 31.28
C ASP A 161 35.22 17.03 31.86
N GLU A 162 36.26 16.52 31.20
CA GLU A 162 37.67 16.64 31.60
C GLU A 162 38.44 17.80 30.91
N PHE A 163 37.81 18.54 29.98
CA PHE A 163 38.38 19.73 29.31
C PHE A 163 37.81 21.04 29.85
#